data_AF-A0A411YFW3-F1
#
_entry.id   AF-A0A411YFW3-F1
#
_cell.length_a   1.000
_cell.length_b   1.000
_cell.length_c   1.000
_cell.angle_alpha   90.00
_cell.angle_beta   90.00
_cell.angle_gamma   90.00
#
_symmetry.space_group_name_H-M   'P 1'
#
loop_
_entity.id
_entity.type
_entity.pdbx_description
1 polymer ?
#
loop_
_entity_poly.entity_id
_entity_poly.type
_entity_poly.pdbx_seq_one_letter_code
_entity_poly.pdbx_strand_id
1 'polypeptide(L)'
;MLLFVVGALLVVNVWAVVDARLAATAAAREAARAFATADSGEALAAANAARERTLESQGWARETLVAGASSLPRRHERCAEATATVTLRVDPILLPQVGWTDGFTATGRHTELVNPLRGGLEGPELPAPGEGGSLCS
;
A
#
# COMPACT_ATOMS: atom_id res chain seq x y z
N MET A 1 -15.81 13.13 35.70
CA MET A 1 -16.28 13.49 34.34
C MET A 1 -15.11 13.76 33.40
N LEU A 2 -14.16 14.64 33.72
CA LEU A 2 -13.03 14.95 32.82
C LEU A 2 -12.17 13.72 32.45
N LEU A 3 -11.87 12.84 33.41
CA LEU A 3 -11.12 11.60 33.15
C LEU A 3 -11.79 10.70 32.12
N PHE A 4 -13.13 10.67 32.08
CA PHE A 4 -13.88 9.89 31.11
C PHE A 4 -13.76 10.49 29.71
N VAL A 5 -13.84 11.82 29.60
CA VAL A 5 -13.67 12.54 28.33
C VAL A 5 -12.24 12.36 27.79
N VAL A 6 -11.24 12.49 28.65
CA VAL A 6 -9.83 12.27 28.28
C VAL A 6 -9.61 10.82 27.84
N GLY A 7 -10.15 9.85 28.58
CA GLY A 7 -10.08 8.44 28.20
C GLY A 7 -10.74 8.17 26.84
N ALA A 8 -11.92 8.73 26.59
CA ALA A 8 -12.61 8.59 25.31
C ALA A 8 -11.82 9.21 24.14
N LEU A 9 -11.22 10.40 24.33
CA LEU A 9 -10.37 11.02 23.32
C LEU A 9 -9.14 10.17 22.99
N LEU A 10 -8.52 9.54 23.99
CA LEU A 10 -7.40 8.62 23.75
C LEU A 10 -7.84 7.42 22.92
N VAL A 11 -8.98 6.80 23.25
CA VAL A 11 -9.51 5.65 22.49
C VAL A 11 -9.79 6.02 21.04
N VAL A 12 -10.38 7.20 20.78
CA VAL A 12 -10.66 7.67 19.41
C VAL A 12 -9.37 7.89 18.61
N ASN A 13 -8.36 8.53 19.20
CA ASN A 13 -7.07 8.75 18.53
C ASN A 13 -6.37 7.42 18.21
N VAL A 14 -6.39 6.46 19.15
CA VAL A 14 -5.83 5.12 18.93
C VAL A 14 -6.58 4.39 17.82
N TRP A 15 -7.92 4.48 17.82
CA TRP A 15 -8.75 3.88 16.78
C TRP A 15 -8.43 4.44 15.39
N ALA A 16 -8.22 5.76 15.27
CA ALA A 16 -7.84 6.39 14.01
C ALA A 16 -6.51 5.84 13.45
N VAL A 17 -5.52 5.56 14.31
CA VAL A 17 -4.25 4.95 13.89
C VAL A 17 -4.45 3.51 13.41
N VAL A 18 -5.29 2.74 14.10
CA VAL A 18 -5.62 1.35 13.71
C VAL A 18 -6.33 1.33 12.37
N ASP A 19 -7.32 2.21 12.17
CA ASP A 19 -8.05 2.35 10.91
C ASP A 19 -7.10 2.72 9.76
N ALA A 20 -6.23 3.71 9.96
CA ALA A 20 -5.22 4.11 8.98
C ALA A 20 -4.26 2.97 8.62
N ARG A 21 -3.87 2.14 9.60
CA ARG A 21 -3.00 0.98 9.37
C ARG A 21 -3.71 -0.05 8.49
N LEU A 22 -4.96 -0.37 8.80
CA LEU A 22 -5.77 -1.30 8.00
C LEU A 22 -5.92 -0.77 6.57
N ALA A 23 -6.24 0.52 6.42
CA ALA A 23 -6.38 1.16 5.11
C ALA A 23 -5.09 1.12 4.29
N ALA A 24 -3.96 1.49 4.90
CA ALA A 24 -2.66 1.45 4.25
C ALA A 24 -2.27 0.02 3.80
N THR A 25 -2.57 -1.00 4.60
CA THR A 25 -2.27 -2.40 4.22
C THR A 25 -3.14 -2.90 3.07
N ALA A 26 -4.44 -2.54 3.06
CA ALA A 26 -5.34 -2.88 1.96
C ALA A 26 -4.91 -2.21 0.65
N ALA A 27 -4.63 -0.91 0.70
CA ALA A 27 -4.16 -0.14 -0.45
C ALA A 27 -2.81 -0.65 -0.97
N ALA A 28 -1.87 -1.02 -0.09
CA ALA A 28 -0.59 -1.60 -0.49
C ALA A 28 -0.78 -2.95 -1.20
N ARG A 29 -1.67 -3.81 -0.69
CA ARG A 29 -1.98 -5.09 -1.32
C ARG A 29 -2.56 -4.91 -2.72
N GLU A 30 -3.54 -4.03 -2.88
CA GLU A 30 -4.20 -3.84 -4.17
C GLU A 30 -3.28 -3.14 -5.18
N ALA A 31 -2.41 -2.24 -4.72
CA ALA A 31 -1.38 -1.64 -5.56
C ALA A 31 -0.35 -2.66 -6.06
N ALA A 32 0.13 -3.55 -5.18
CA ALA A 32 1.07 -4.62 -5.55
C ALA A 32 0.43 -5.58 -6.57
N ARG A 33 -0.82 -5.99 -6.33
CA ARG A 33 -1.58 -6.85 -7.23
C ARG A 33 -1.75 -6.20 -8.60
N ALA A 34 -2.25 -4.97 -8.62
CA ALA A 34 -2.45 -4.24 -9.87
C ALA A 34 -1.14 -4.03 -10.63
N PHE A 35 -0.03 -3.78 -9.94
CA PHE A 35 1.29 -3.74 -10.58
C PHE A 35 1.64 -5.09 -11.20
N ALA A 36 1.63 -6.17 -10.41
CA ALA A 36 2.00 -7.52 -10.85
C ALA A 36 1.11 -8.03 -12.01
N THR A 37 -0.13 -7.55 -12.09
CA THR A 37 -1.12 -7.89 -13.12
C THR A 37 -1.40 -6.78 -14.12
N ALA A 38 -0.54 -5.78 -14.29
CA ALA A 38 -0.65 -4.77 -15.37
C ALA A 38 0.39 -4.97 -16.47
N ASP A 39 0.14 -4.39 -17.65
CA ASP A 39 1.08 -4.47 -18.77
C ASP A 39 2.28 -3.53 -18.52
N SER A 40 3.44 -3.83 -19.08
CA SER A 40 4.71 -3.17 -18.71
C SER A 40 4.70 -1.65 -18.81
N GLY A 41 4.00 -1.09 -19.80
CA GLY A 41 3.87 0.37 -19.97
C GLY A 41 2.91 1.05 -18.99
N GLU A 42 2.00 0.30 -18.37
CA GLU A 42 0.93 0.84 -17.54
C GLU A 42 1.03 0.41 -16.07
N ALA A 43 1.99 -0.45 -15.72
CA ALA A 43 2.06 -1.08 -14.40
C ALA A 43 2.07 -0.08 -13.24
N LEU A 44 2.85 0.99 -13.34
CA LEU A 44 2.91 2.02 -12.31
C LEU A 44 1.60 2.83 -12.24
N ALA A 45 1.00 3.15 -13.39
CA ALA A 45 -0.26 3.89 -13.46
C ALA A 45 -1.43 3.05 -12.90
N ALA A 46 -1.48 1.76 -13.24
CA ALA A 46 -2.46 0.82 -12.72
C ALA A 46 -2.33 0.65 -11.20
N ALA A 47 -1.11 0.51 -10.68
CA ALA A 47 -0.85 0.43 -9.24
C ALA A 47 -1.31 1.68 -8.49
N ASN A 48 -1.02 2.87 -9.03
CA ASN A 48 -1.44 4.14 -8.44
C ASN A 48 -2.97 4.31 -8.46
N ALA A 49 -3.62 3.96 -9.57
CA ALA A 49 -5.08 4.03 -9.68
C ALA A 49 -5.79 3.03 -8.76
N ALA A 50 -5.24 1.82 -8.60
CA ALA A 50 -5.78 0.81 -7.70
C ALA A 50 -5.64 1.20 -6.23
N ARG A 51 -4.49 1.77 -5.86
CA ARG A 51 -4.24 2.37 -4.54
C ARG A 51 -5.25 3.47 -4.23
N GLU A 52 -5.46 4.39 -5.16
CA GLU A 52 -6.37 5.54 -5.00
C GLU A 52 -7.82 5.08 -4.83
N ARG A 53 -8.31 4.18 -5.69
CA ARG A 53 -9.66 3.60 -5.55
C ARG A 53 -9.85 2.89 -4.21
N THR A 54 -8.83 2.19 -3.73
CA THR A 54 -8.90 1.49 -2.44
C THR A 54 -9.01 2.47 -1.27
N LEU A 55 -8.18 3.51 -1.27
CA LEU A 55 -8.22 4.55 -0.22
C LEU A 55 -9.53 5.34 -0.25
N GLU A 56 -10.01 5.73 -1.44
CA GLU A 56 -11.29 6.42 -1.61
C GLU A 56 -12.47 5.59 -1.10
N SER A 57 -12.46 4.27 -1.36
CA SER A 57 -13.50 3.36 -0.84
C SER A 57 -13.54 3.26 0.68
N GLN A 58 -12.43 3.60 1.34
CA GLN A 58 -12.27 3.62 2.79
C GLN A 58 -12.39 5.03 3.38
N GLY A 59 -12.72 6.03 2.56
CA GLY A 59 -12.89 7.42 3.00
C GLY A 59 -11.58 8.19 3.21
N TRP A 60 -10.45 7.65 2.77
CA TRP A 60 -9.14 8.30 2.86
C TRP A 60 -8.89 9.17 1.63
N ALA A 61 -8.63 10.45 1.85
CA ALA A 61 -8.40 11.42 0.78
C ALA A 61 -6.93 11.43 0.31
N ARG A 62 -6.70 12.00 -0.88
CA ARG A 62 -5.37 12.01 -1.50
C ARG A 62 -4.38 12.90 -0.75
N GLU A 63 -4.87 13.93 -0.05
CA GLU A 63 -4.05 14.87 0.71
C GLU A 63 -3.44 14.24 1.98
N THR A 64 -3.98 13.10 2.43
CA THR A 64 -3.53 12.41 3.64
C THR A 64 -2.31 11.50 3.40
N LEU A 65 -1.84 11.40 2.16
CA LEU A 65 -0.70 10.59 1.74
C LEU A 65 0.63 11.34 1.92
N VAL A 66 1.51 10.85 2.80
CA VAL A 66 2.78 11.53 3.11
C VAL A 66 3.86 11.26 2.06
N ALA A 67 3.90 10.03 1.56
CA ALA A 67 4.77 9.64 0.48
C ALA A 67 4.28 8.28 -0.03
N GLY A 68 3.60 8.30 -1.18
CA GLY A 68 3.33 7.08 -1.96
C GLY A 68 4.59 6.59 -2.66
N ALA A 69 5.73 6.52 -1.97
CA ALA A 69 6.96 5.95 -2.49
C ALA A 69 6.80 4.42 -2.44
N SER A 70 5.99 3.91 -3.35
CA SER A 70 5.97 2.51 -3.69
C SER A 70 7.39 2.13 -4.09
N SER A 71 8.06 1.24 -3.35
CA SER A 71 9.35 0.66 -3.76
C SER A 71 9.11 -0.38 -4.86
N LEU A 72 8.33 0.01 -5.85
CA LEU A 72 8.07 -0.78 -7.04
C LEU A 72 9.33 -0.72 -7.89
N PRO A 73 9.73 -1.86 -8.47
CA PRO A 73 10.89 -1.89 -9.33
C PRO A 73 10.68 -0.93 -10.51
N ARG A 74 11.74 -0.19 -10.87
CA ARG A 74 11.71 0.74 -12.02
C ARG A 74 11.50 0.00 -13.35
N ARG A 75 11.82 -1.29 -13.39
CA ARG A 75 11.60 -2.17 -14.53
C ARG A 75 10.51 -3.17 -14.17
N HIS A 76 9.60 -3.39 -15.10
CA HIS A 76 8.52 -4.34 -14.95
C HIS A 76 8.94 -5.68 -15.59
N GLU A 77 9.67 -6.48 -14.81
CA GLU A 77 10.29 -7.74 -15.24
C GLU A 77 9.56 -8.96 -14.67
N ARG A 78 9.62 -10.09 -15.37
CA ARG A 78 9.02 -11.36 -14.89
C ARG A 78 9.70 -11.82 -13.61
N CYS A 79 8.92 -12.38 -12.69
CA CYS A 79 9.41 -12.88 -11.39
C CYS A 79 10.12 -11.82 -10.51
N ALA A 80 10.05 -10.52 -10.87
CA ALA A 80 10.55 -9.47 -10.00
C ALA A 80 9.61 -9.29 -8.80
N GLU A 81 10.18 -8.99 -7.64
CA GLU A 81 9.40 -8.64 -6.46
C GLU A 81 8.90 -7.20 -6.55
N ALA A 82 7.59 -7.03 -6.58
CA ALA A 82 6.91 -5.76 -6.50
C ALA A 82 6.50 -5.47 -5.05
N THR A 83 7.29 -4.64 -4.35
CA THR A 83 6.93 -4.14 -3.02
C THR A 83 6.16 -2.83 -3.13
N ALA A 84 4.88 -2.85 -2.76
CA ALA A 84 4.10 -1.63 -2.57
C ALA A 84 4.14 -1.19 -1.10
N THR A 85 4.44 0.08 -0.88
CA THR A 85 4.43 0.73 0.44
C THR A 85 3.50 1.93 0.39
N VAL A 86 2.55 2.00 1.32
CA VAL A 86 1.60 3.11 1.47
C VAL A 86 1.76 3.69 2.87
N THR A 87 1.97 5.00 2.94
CA THR A 87 2.10 5.73 4.21
C THR A 87 1.05 6.83 4.30
N LEU A 88 0.22 6.76 5.33
CA LEU A 88 -0.84 7.73 5.64
C LEU A 88 -0.46 8.56 6.86
N ARG A 89 -0.85 9.84 6.87
CA ARG A 89 -0.78 10.69 8.07
C ARG A 89 -2.09 10.60 8.83
N VAL A 90 -2.01 10.58 10.15
CA VAL A 90 -3.15 10.64 11.05
C VAL A 90 -2.94 11.86 11.92
N ASP A 91 -3.74 12.89 11.71
CA ASP A 91 -3.69 14.09 12.52
C ASP A 91 -4.45 13.82 13.83
N PRO A 92 -3.82 14.01 15.00
CA PRO A 92 -4.47 13.77 16.27
C PRO A 92 -5.56 14.80 16.53
N ILE A 93 -6.66 14.35 17.12
CA ILE A 93 -7.68 15.25 17.65
C ILE A 93 -7.07 15.93 18.89
N LEU A 94 -6.85 17.24 18.80
CA LEU A 94 -6.20 18.09 19.80
C LEU A 94 -6.69 17.78 21.22
N LEU A 95 -5.79 17.26 22.05
CA LEU A 95 -5.92 17.34 23.49
C LEU A 95 -5.50 18.76 23.91
N PRO A 96 -6.36 19.53 24.60
CA PRO A 96 -6.16 20.96 24.85
C PRO A 96 -4.90 21.33 25.68
N GLN A 97 -4.14 20.35 26.17
CA GLN A 97 -2.98 20.55 27.06
C GLN A 97 -1.69 19.87 26.56
N VAL A 98 -1.76 19.07 25.48
CA VAL A 98 -0.60 18.31 24.99
C VAL A 98 -0.38 18.70 23.53
N GLY A 99 0.57 19.61 23.29
CA GLY A 99 0.87 20.20 21.99
C GLY A 99 1.55 19.24 21.00
N TRP A 100 0.92 18.09 20.71
CA TRP A 100 1.38 17.18 19.66
C TRP A 100 0.95 17.73 18.29
N THR A 101 1.91 18.28 17.54
CA THR A 101 1.69 18.85 16.21
C THR A 101 2.16 17.98 15.06
N ASP A 102 3.00 16.96 15.32
CA ASP A 102 3.74 16.28 14.25
C ASP A 102 2.95 15.13 13.57
N GLY A 103 1.71 14.89 14.01
CA GLY A 103 0.87 13.80 13.50
C GLY A 103 1.44 12.42 13.81
N PHE A 104 0.65 11.38 13.56
CA PHE A 104 1.12 10.00 13.53
C PHE A 104 1.19 9.53 12.08
N THR A 105 2.07 8.58 11.77
CA THR A 105 2.11 7.94 10.45
C THR A 105 1.81 6.46 10.55
N ALA A 106 0.94 5.98 9.67
CA ALA A 106 0.61 4.57 9.54
C ALA A 106 1.14 4.05 8.20
N THR A 107 1.97 3.03 8.25
CA THR A 107 2.58 2.43 7.05
C THR A 107 2.10 1.00 6.84
N GLY A 108 1.59 0.73 5.64
CA GLY A 108 1.29 -0.61 5.13
C GLY A 108 2.29 -0.99 4.05
N ARG A 109 2.74 -2.25 4.07
CA ARG A 109 3.65 -2.81 3.07
C ARG A 109 3.13 -4.16 2.60
N HIS A 110 3.14 -4.39 1.30
CA HIS A 110 2.84 -5.68 0.70
C HIS A 110 3.83 -5.99 -0.43
N THR A 111 4.19 -7.26 -0.59
CA THR A 111 5.13 -7.71 -1.61
C THR A 111 4.46 -8.82 -2.41
N GLU A 112 4.50 -8.70 -3.73
CA GLU A 112 3.94 -9.68 -4.66
C GLU A 112 4.92 -9.90 -5.83
N LEU A 113 4.94 -11.10 -6.39
CA LEU A 113 5.77 -11.43 -7.55
C LEU A 113 5.05 -11.04 -8.84
N VAL A 114 5.77 -10.38 -9.76
CA VAL A 114 5.24 -10.06 -11.10
C VAL A 114 4.96 -11.35 -11.87
N ASN A 115 3.77 -11.44 -12.46
CA ASN A 115 3.27 -12.68 -13.06
C ASN A 115 4.20 -13.20 -14.18
N PRO A 116 4.75 -14.42 -14.05
CA PRO A 116 5.69 -14.97 -15.03
C PRO A 116 5.03 -15.31 -16.38
N LEU A 117 3.74 -15.66 -16.37
CA LEU A 117 2.98 -16.10 -17.54
C LEU A 117 2.61 -14.97 -18.50
N ARG A 118 2.98 -13.72 -18.20
CA ARG A 118 2.49 -12.56 -18.94
C ARG A 118 3.36 -12.24 -20.15
N GLY A 119 2.77 -12.11 -21.34
CA GLY A 119 3.51 -11.71 -22.55
C GLY A 119 4.05 -10.27 -22.47
N GLY A 120 5.13 -9.97 -23.22
CA GLY A 120 5.64 -8.60 -23.35
C GLY A 120 6.49 -8.05 -22.19
N LEU A 121 6.91 -8.92 -21.26
CA LEU A 121 7.80 -8.57 -20.15
C LEU A 121 9.25 -8.98 -20.43
N GLU A 122 10.20 -8.14 -20.01
CA GLU A 122 11.64 -8.47 -19.97
C GLU A 122 11.89 -9.54 -18.89
N GLY A 123 12.83 -10.47 -19.13
CA GLY A 123 13.20 -11.54 -18.18
C GLY A 123 13.23 -12.94 -18.80
N PRO A 124 13.60 -13.97 -18.02
CA PRO A 124 13.69 -15.34 -18.51
C PRO A 124 12.32 -15.81 -19.01
N GLU A 125 12.28 -16.27 -20.25
CA GLU A 125 11.10 -16.89 -20.84
C GLU A 125 10.86 -18.25 -20.17
N LEU A 126 9.59 -18.56 -19.92
CA LEU A 126 9.21 -19.80 -19.26
C LEU A 126 9.68 -21.02 -20.05
N PRO A 127 10.10 -22.11 -19.38
CA PRO A 127 10.26 -23.39 -20.04
C PRO A 127 8.90 -23.85 -20.62
N ALA A 128 8.95 -24.55 -21.75
CA ALA A 128 7.76 -25.02 -22.44
C ALA A 128 6.86 -25.86 -21.49
N PRO A 129 5.52 -25.86 -21.69
CA PRO A 129 4.61 -26.63 -20.84
C PRO A 129 4.97 -28.11 -20.88
N GLY A 130 5.55 -28.64 -19.79
CA GLY A 130 5.98 -30.03 -19.68
C GLY A 130 7.25 -30.25 -18.84
N GLU A 131 8.07 -29.22 -18.63
CA GLU A 131 9.23 -29.31 -17.73
C GLU A 131 8.84 -28.82 -16.33
N GLY A 132 8.86 -29.72 -15.33
CA GLY A 132 8.47 -29.46 -13.94
C GLY A 132 9.43 -28.56 -13.14
N GLY A 133 9.97 -27.52 -13.77
CA GLY A 133 10.81 -26.51 -13.13
C GLY A 133 9.98 -25.48 -12.37
N SER A 134 10.47 -25.06 -11.20
CA SER A 134 9.91 -23.93 -10.46
C SER A 134 9.90 -22.67 -11.34
N LEU A 135 8.76 -21.99 -11.43
CA LEU A 135 8.53 -20.88 -12.35
C LEU A 135 9.35 -19.62 -12.02
N CYS A 136 9.91 -19.51 -10.80
CA CYS A 136 10.64 -18.33 -10.32
C CYS A 136 11.72 -18.70 -9.27
N SER A 137 12.51 -19.77 -9.48
CA SER A 137 13.63 -20.17 -8.58
C SER A 137 14.96 -20.22 -9.29
#